data_AF-A0A2J4Y560-F1
#
_entry.id   AF-A0A2J4Y560-F1
#
_cell.length_a   1.000
_cell.length_b   1.000
_cell.length_c   1.000
_cell.angle_alpha   90.00
_cell.angle_beta   90.00
_cell.angle_gamma   90.00
#
_symmetry.space_group_name_H-M   'P 1'
#
loop_
_entity.id
_entity.type
_entity.pdbx_description
1 polymer ?
#
loop_
_entity_poly.entity_id
_entity_poly.type
_entity_poly.pdbx_seq_one_letter_code
_entity_poly.pdbx_strand_id
1 'polypeptide(L)' 'MIEFTRWPEEFAARYRQKGYWQDLPLTHLITRHAENDAPAIIDGDKSYSYREFNRLVDNL' A
#
# COMPACT_ATOMS: atom_id res chain seq x y z
N MET A 1 4.57 20.51 6.09
CA MET A 1 5.39 19.80 5.08
C MET A 1 6.30 18.87 5.84
N ILE A 2 6.36 17.59 5.49
CA ILE A 2 7.28 16.65 6.16
C ILE A 2 8.66 16.85 5.52
N GLU A 3 9.68 17.16 6.34
CA GLU A 3 11.06 17.30 5.85
C GLU A 3 11.68 15.93 5.57
N PHE A 4 12.29 15.78 4.39
CA PHE A 4 13.02 14.58 4.00
C PHE A 4 14.06 14.89 2.92
N THR A 5 15.14 14.12 2.87
CA THR A 5 16.16 14.22 1.82
C THR A 5 15.73 13.46 0.58
N ARG A 6 15.58 14.17 -0.54
CA ARG A 6 15.22 13.57 -1.84
C ARG A 6 16.41 12.86 -2.47
N TRP A 7 16.14 11.81 -3.25
CA TRP A 7 17.14 11.28 -4.17
C TRP A 7 17.44 12.31 -5.27
N PRO A 8 18.70 12.36 -5.77
CA PRO A 8 19.00 13.10 -6.99
C PRO A 8 18.15 12.59 -8.16
N GLU A 9 17.82 13.49 -9.08
CA GLU A 9 16.87 13.21 -10.18
C GLU A 9 17.29 12.02 -11.05
N GLU A 10 18.60 11.90 -11.32
CA GLU A 10 19.17 10.78 -12.09
C GLU A 10 18.89 9.40 -11.46
N PHE A 11 18.93 9.30 -10.13
CA PHE A 11 18.66 8.05 -9.43
C PHE A 11 17.17 7.76 -9.38
N ALA A 12 16.36 8.78 -9.13
CA ALA A 12 14.90 8.65 -9.14
C ALA A 12 14.41 8.17 -10.51
N ALA A 13 14.92 8.75 -11.60
CA ALA A 13 14.62 8.31 -12.96
C ALA A 13 15.06 6.85 -13.20
N ARG A 14 16.28 6.48 -12.78
CA ARG A 14 16.79 5.11 -12.91
C ARG A 14 15.95 4.09 -12.15
N TYR A 15 15.48 4.42 -10.94
CA TYR A 15 14.65 3.52 -10.14
C TYR A 15 13.25 3.33 -10.71
N ARG A 16 12.66 4.37 -11.32
CA ARG A 16 11.41 4.26 -12.07
C ARG A 16 11.57 3.41 -13.34
N GLN A 17 12.62 3.66 -14.13
CA GLN A 17 12.88 2.89 -15.35
C GLN A 17 13.09 1.40 -15.07
N LYS A 18 13.71 1.06 -13.93
CA LYS A 18 13.88 -0.33 -13.49
C LYS A 18 12.61 -0.96 -12.88
N GLY A 19 11.53 -0.21 -12.72
CA GLY A 19 10.28 -0.68 -12.12
C GLY A 19 10.33 -0.84 -10.59
N TYR A 20 11.41 -0.40 -9.93
CA TYR A 20 11.49 -0.45 -8.46
C TYR A 20 10.52 0.56 -7.84
N TRP A 21 10.42 1.75 -8.43
CA TRP A 21 9.45 2.76 -8.04
C TRP A 21 8.31 2.76 -9.04
N GLN A 22 7.12 2.40 -8.57
CA GLN A 22 5.91 2.33 -9.38
C GLN A 22 5.09 3.62 -9.29
N ASP A 23 5.53 4.60 -8.48
CA ASP A 23 4.81 5.84 -8.17
C ASP A 23 3.36 5.59 -7.69
N LEU A 24 3.10 4.42 -7.11
CA LEU A 24 1.83 4.06 -6.48
C LEU A 24 1.88 4.36 -4.98
N PRO A 25 0.79 4.87 -4.39
CA PRO A 25 0.70 5.04 -2.94
C PRO A 25 0.71 3.68 -2.25
N LEU A 26 1.21 3.61 -1.02
CA LEU A 26 1.21 2.36 -0.24
C LEU A 26 -0.19 1.78 -0.05
N THR A 27 -1.23 2.64 0.00
CA THR A 27 -2.63 2.24 0.06
C THR A 27 -3.07 1.38 -1.13
N HIS A 28 -2.37 1.45 -2.26
CA HIS A 28 -2.64 0.62 -3.44
C HIS A 28 -2.56 -0.89 -3.14
N LEU A 29 -1.76 -1.30 -2.15
CA LEU A 29 -1.68 -2.70 -1.71
C LEU A 29 -2.99 -3.22 -1.12
N ILE A 30 -3.77 -2.33 -0.50
CA ILE A 30 -5.04 -2.62 0.16
C ILE A 30 -6.17 -2.46 -0.84
N THR A 31 -6.21 -1.32 -1.55
CA THR A 31 -7.30 -1.00 -2.47
C THR A 31 -7.39 -1.94 -3.66
N ARG A 32 -6.27 -2.50 -4.13
CA ARG A 32 -6.28 -3.53 -5.19
C ARG A 32 -7.03 -4.81 -4.80
N HIS A 33 -7.19 -5.06 -3.51
CA HIS A 33 -7.86 -6.22 -2.93
C HIS A 33 -9.15 -5.83 -2.20
N ALA A 34 -9.69 -4.62 -2.43
CA ALA A 34 -10.84 -4.11 -1.69
C ALA A 34 -12.10 -5.00 -1.80
N GLU A 35 -12.22 -5.79 -2.86
CA GLU A 35 -13.34 -6.71 -3.07
C GLU A 35 -12.98 -8.18 -2.76
N ASN A 36 -11.81 -8.43 -2.17
CA ASN A 36 -11.32 -9.77 -1.91
C ASN A 36 -11.75 -10.24 -0.50
N ASP A 37 -12.48 -11.35 -0.45
CA ASP A 37 -12.98 -11.97 0.78
C ASP A 37 -11.95 -12.92 1.43
N ALA A 38 -10.75 -13.08 0.84
CA ALA A 38 -9.67 -13.85 1.44
C ALA A 38 -9.17 -13.18 2.73
N PRO A 39 -8.77 -13.97 3.75
CA PRO A 39 -8.25 -13.44 5.00
C PRO A 39 -6.93 -12.69 4.77
N ALA A 40 -6.88 -11.43 5.19
CA ALA A 40 -5.71 -10.55 5.12
C ALA A 40 -4.96 -10.45 6.45
N ILE A 41 -5.71 -10.44 7.57
CA ILE A 41 -5.17 -10.30 8.93
C ILE A 41 -5.80 -11.38 9.81
N ILE A 42 -4.99 -12.07 10.59
CA ILE A 42 -5.43 -13.05 11.58
C ILE A 42 -4.89 -12.59 12.94
N ASP A 43 -5.80 -12.33 13.87
CA ASP A 43 -5.54 -11.90 15.25
C ASP A 43 -6.23 -12.87 16.21
N GLY A 44 -5.52 -13.93 16.60
CA GLY A 44 -6.08 -15.02 17.40
C GLY A 44 -7.29 -15.67 16.72
N ASP A 45 -8.45 -15.60 17.38
CA ASP A 45 -9.72 -16.15 16.87
C ASP A 45 -10.42 -15.23 15.85
N LYS A 46 -9.91 -14.01 15.65
CA LYS A 46 -10.47 -13.06 14.68
C LYS A 46 -9.69 -13.13 13.37
N SER A 47 -10.41 -13.16 12.25
CA SER A 47 -9.83 -12.93 10.93
C SER A 47 -10.55 -11.77 10.25
N TYR A 48 -9.80 -10.91 9.57
CA TYR A 48 -10.33 -9.86 8.72
C TYR A 48 -9.97 -10.17 7.27
N SER A 49 -10.96 -10.15 6.39
CA SER A 49 -10.76 -10.19 4.95
C SER A 49 -10.11 -8.90 4.43
N TYR A 50 -9.54 -8.94 3.23
CA TYR A 50 -9.05 -7.72 2.57
C TYR A 50 -10.15 -6.67 2.39
N ARG A 51 -11.40 -7.10 2.11
CA ARG A 51 -12.57 -6.23 2.04
C ARG A 51 -12.86 -5.52 3.36
N GLU A 52 -12.91 -6.28 4.45
CA GLU A 52 -13.15 -5.72 5.79
C GLU A 52 -12.03 -4.78 6.21
N PHE A 53 -10.78 -5.15 5.92
CA PHE A 53 -9.63 -4.31 6.20
C PHE A 53 -9.69 -2.97 5.44
N ASN A 54 -10.02 -2.98 4.14
CA ASN A 54 -10.18 -1.75 3.37
C ASN A 54 -11.28 -0.83 3.96
N ARG A 55 -12.43 -1.41 4.32
CA ARG A 55 -13.53 -0.64 4.97
C ARG A 55 -13.12 -0.04 6.31
N LEU A 56 -12.34 -0.75 7.12
CA LEU A 56 -11.88 -0.25 8.42
C LEU A 56 -10.89 0.92 8.27
N VAL A 57 -9.99 0.85 7.28
CA VAL A 57 -9.03 1.92 6.98
C VAL A 57 -9.73 3.17 6.45
N ASP A 58 -10.75 3.03 5.61
CA ASP A 58 -11.52 4.16 5.06
C ASP A 58 -12.39 4.86 6.12
N ASN A 59 -12.76 4.16 7.20
CA ASN A 59 -13.64 4.65 8.26
C ASN A 59 -12.90 5.22 9.48
N LEU A 60 -11.57 5.28 9.46
CA LEU A 60 -10.72 5.76 10.56
C LEU A 60 -10.43 7.26 10.43
#